data_AF-X0XXX5-F1
#
_entry.id   AF-X0XXX5-F1
#
_cell.length_a   1.000
_cell.length_b   1.000
_cell.length_c   1.000
_cell.angle_alpha   90.00
_cell.angle_beta   90.00
_cell.angle_gamma   90.00
#
_symmetry.space_group_name_H-M   'P 1'
#
loop_
_entity.id
_entity.type
_entity.pdbx_description
1 polymer ?
#
loop_
_entity_poly.entity_id
_entity_poly.type
_entity_poly.pdbx_seq_one_letter_code
_entity_poly.pdbx_strand_id
1 'polypeptide(L)'
;FLAPRLGMGTRGLENFVFHFLNMSFIAMSLRGATHKAKAKNVFSTVTTILSQFSLQSLLGLGLTFFFIATIFKDLFPTFGLFVTLGYCLGPGQAFSMGSGWESYGFEGAGTVGLTFGALGFLWAFFGGIVLVNHAKRKGWIAKEQLADMESDDVKRGIIGRSNGCRPSGAGLTTMSQAIDSLAYNIAVVFAIYLVAFLSLKLLSWLLAFAGPMGVDLANSFWSVTFIFCALFALLVKKLFRVFRADHTLDDG
;
A
#
# COMPACT_ATOMS: atom_id res chain seq x y z
N PHE A 1 8.43 -27.89 12.12
CA PHE A 1 8.23 -26.49 12.55
C PHE A 1 9.57 -25.75 12.45
N LEU A 2 9.92 -25.21 11.27
CA LEU A 2 11.22 -24.54 11.02
C LEU A 2 11.12 -23.01 11.08
N ALA A 3 9.91 -22.45 11.00
CA ALA A 3 9.69 -21.01 10.90
C ALA A 3 10.27 -20.18 12.07
N PRO A 4 10.13 -20.58 13.36
CA PRO A 4 10.72 -19.80 14.46
C PRO A 4 12.25 -19.78 14.42
N ARG A 5 12.90 -20.84 13.92
CA ARG A 5 14.37 -20.95 13.81
C ARG A 5 14.95 -20.09 12.69
N LEU A 6 14.11 -19.64 11.76
CA LEU A 6 14.47 -18.73 10.67
C LEU A 6 14.18 -17.25 11.00
N GLY A 7 13.85 -16.94 12.25
CA GLY A 7 13.48 -15.58 12.66
C GLY A 7 12.10 -15.13 12.19
N MET A 8 11.29 -16.03 11.61
CA MET A 8 9.89 -15.77 11.22
C MET A 8 8.93 -15.88 12.40
N GLY A 9 9.27 -15.22 13.51
CA GLY A 9 8.32 -14.92 14.58
C GLY A 9 7.51 -13.66 14.26
N THR A 10 6.56 -13.28 15.11
CA THR A 10 5.67 -12.11 14.93
C THR A 10 6.45 -10.84 14.57
N ARG A 11 7.44 -10.47 15.39
CA ARG A 11 8.32 -9.30 15.14
C ARG A 11 9.09 -9.37 13.83
N GLY A 12 9.48 -10.57 13.39
CA GLY A 12 10.18 -10.76 12.12
C GLY A 12 9.26 -10.47 10.94
N LEU A 13 8.04 -11.02 10.97
CA LEU A 13 7.02 -10.76 9.95
C LEU A 13 6.63 -9.28 9.90
N GLU A 14 6.48 -8.64 11.05
CA GLU A 14 6.18 -7.21 11.17
C GLU A 14 7.26 -6.35 10.50
N ASN A 15 8.54 -6.65 10.77
CA ASN A 15 9.64 -5.96 10.10
C ASN A 15 9.66 -6.20 8.57
N PHE A 16 9.38 -7.42 8.12
CA PHE A 16 9.26 -7.68 6.68
C PHE A 16 8.15 -6.86 6.04
N VAL A 17 6.96 -6.81 6.66
CA VAL A 17 5.84 -6.01 6.16
C VAL A 17 6.24 -4.54 6.07
N PHE A 18 6.90 -3.98 7.10
CA PHE A 18 7.38 -2.61 7.09
C PHE A 18 8.29 -2.32 5.89
N HIS A 19 9.35 -3.11 5.73
CA HIS A 19 10.36 -2.86 4.69
C HIS A 19 9.81 -3.12 3.28
N PHE A 20 9.05 -4.20 3.10
CA PHE A 20 8.48 -4.57 1.81
C PHE A 20 7.43 -3.57 1.33
N LEU A 21 6.61 -3.03 2.24
CA LEU A 21 5.68 -1.96 1.93
C LEU A 21 6.41 -0.72 1.42
N ASN A 22 7.47 -0.29 2.10
CA ASN A 22 8.23 0.88 1.66
C ASN A 22 8.85 0.67 0.28
N MET A 23 9.42 -0.51 0.02
CA MET A 23 9.99 -0.85 -1.29
C MET A 23 8.91 -0.96 -2.39
N SER A 24 7.72 -1.47 -2.09
CA SER A 24 6.63 -1.54 -3.07
C SER A 24 6.19 -0.15 -3.52
N PHE A 25 6.13 0.83 -2.61
CA PHE A 25 5.79 2.21 -2.96
C PHE A 25 6.87 2.89 -3.82
N ILE A 26 8.15 2.57 -3.61
CA ILE A 26 9.23 3.04 -4.48
C ILE A 26 9.04 2.48 -5.89
N ALA A 27 8.90 1.17 -6.02
CA ALA A 27 8.74 0.50 -7.31
C ALA A 27 7.50 1.03 -8.06
N MET A 28 6.35 1.18 -7.37
CA MET A 28 5.13 1.72 -7.96
C MET A 28 5.28 3.19 -8.40
N SER A 29 6.02 4.00 -7.64
CA SER A 29 6.23 5.42 -7.97
C SER A 29 7.20 5.61 -9.14
N LEU A 30 8.18 4.72 -9.28
CA LEU A 30 9.08 4.68 -10.42
C LEU A 30 8.37 4.30 -11.72
N ARG A 31 7.33 3.47 -11.65
CA ARG A 31 6.54 3.03 -12.82
C ARG A 31 5.88 4.19 -13.59
N GLY A 32 6.05 4.21 -14.90
CA GLY A 32 5.43 5.14 -15.84
C GLY A 32 3.90 5.16 -15.76
N ALA A 33 3.30 6.33 -16.02
CA ALA A 33 1.85 6.45 -16.08
C ALA A 33 1.37 5.90 -17.42
N THR A 34 0.67 4.76 -17.40
CA THR A 34 0.20 4.07 -18.60
C THR A 34 -1.03 4.73 -19.23
N HIS A 35 -1.81 5.51 -18.47
CA HIS A 35 -3.02 6.19 -18.97
C HIS A 35 -3.20 7.61 -18.40
N LYS A 36 -3.53 8.57 -19.28
CA LYS A 36 -3.99 9.90 -18.88
C LYS A 36 -5.45 9.83 -18.45
N ALA A 37 -5.72 9.86 -17.15
CA ALA A 37 -7.08 9.92 -16.63
C ALA A 37 -7.76 11.27 -17.00
N LYS A 38 -9.04 11.23 -17.41
CA LYS A 38 -9.84 12.44 -17.64
C LYS A 38 -10.14 13.15 -16.31
N ALA A 39 -9.82 14.43 -16.20
CA ALA A 39 -9.90 15.22 -14.96
C ALA A 39 -11.27 15.16 -14.24
N LYS A 40 -12.39 15.08 -14.97
CA LYS A 40 -13.75 14.98 -14.40
C LYS A 40 -13.96 13.70 -13.57
N ASN A 41 -13.31 12.61 -13.93
CA ASN A 41 -13.42 11.34 -13.19
C ASN A 41 -12.57 11.34 -11.92
N VAL A 42 -11.52 12.16 -11.87
CA VAL A 42 -10.62 12.28 -10.70
C VAL A 42 -11.35 12.89 -9.51
N PHE A 43 -12.06 14.02 -9.71
CA PHE A 43 -12.77 14.68 -8.60
C PHE A 43 -13.84 13.78 -7.96
N SER A 44 -14.66 13.12 -8.79
CA SER A 44 -15.68 12.17 -8.31
C SER A 44 -15.05 11.01 -7.53
N THR A 45 -13.96 10.44 -8.06
CA THR A 45 -13.24 9.33 -7.41
C THR A 45 -12.65 9.75 -6.07
N VAL A 46 -11.95 10.89 -6.02
CA VAL A 46 -11.37 11.43 -4.78
C VAL A 46 -12.46 11.71 -3.75
N THR A 47 -13.58 12.32 -4.16
CA THR A 47 -14.70 12.64 -3.26
C THR A 47 -15.31 11.36 -2.67
N THR A 48 -15.48 10.33 -3.50
CA THR A 48 -16.01 9.03 -3.08
C THR A 48 -15.08 8.36 -2.06
N ILE A 49 -13.76 8.35 -2.35
CA ILE A 49 -12.75 7.78 -1.45
C ILE A 49 -12.73 8.51 -0.11
N LEU A 50 -12.71 9.85 -0.11
CA LEU A 50 -12.70 10.65 1.13
C LEU A 50 -13.98 10.46 1.95
N SER A 51 -15.12 10.37 1.27
CA SER A 51 -16.41 10.12 1.94
C SER A 51 -16.42 8.74 2.61
N GLN A 52 -15.91 7.71 1.95
CA GLN A 52 -15.79 6.38 2.50
C GLN A 52 -14.86 6.35 3.72
N PHE A 53 -13.70 7.01 3.65
CA PHE A 53 -12.76 7.12 4.77
C PHE A 53 -13.38 7.79 5.98
N SER A 54 -14.12 8.88 5.74
CA SER A 54 -14.77 9.66 6.78
C SER A 54 -15.85 8.83 7.48
N LEU A 55 -16.69 8.14 6.69
CA LEU A 55 -17.76 7.31 7.23
C LEU A 55 -17.22 6.12 8.04
N GLN A 56 -16.21 5.42 7.52
CA GLN A 56 -15.60 4.29 8.24
C GLN A 56 -14.92 4.74 9.53
N SER A 57 -14.25 5.90 9.52
CA SER A 57 -13.59 6.45 10.70
C SER A 57 -14.61 6.84 11.76
N LEU A 58 -15.70 7.49 11.35
CA LEU A 58 -16.78 7.87 12.25
C LEU A 58 -17.45 6.64 12.88
N LEU A 59 -17.79 5.64 12.07
CA LEU A 59 -18.41 4.40 12.55
C LEU A 59 -17.46 3.62 13.47
N GLY A 60 -16.19 3.49 13.09
CA GLY A 60 -15.18 2.79 13.88
C GLY A 60 -14.93 3.46 15.23
N LEU A 61 -14.74 4.78 15.25
CA LEU A 61 -14.58 5.54 16.49
C LEU A 61 -15.85 5.52 17.34
N GLY A 62 -17.03 5.69 16.73
CA GLY A 62 -18.31 5.63 17.43
C GLY A 62 -18.51 4.29 18.14
N LEU A 63 -18.20 3.18 17.45
CA LEU A 63 -18.27 1.84 18.04
C LEU A 63 -17.23 1.63 19.14
N THR A 64 -16.03 2.21 18.97
CA THR A 64 -14.97 2.15 19.99
C THR A 64 -15.40 2.85 21.26
N PHE A 65 -15.91 4.08 21.17
CA PHE A 65 -16.41 4.81 22.34
C PHE A 65 -17.63 4.13 22.97
N PHE A 66 -18.51 3.52 22.17
CA PHE A 66 -19.60 2.70 22.69
C PHE A 66 -19.07 1.51 23.52
N PHE A 67 -18.04 0.81 23.04
CA PHE A 67 -17.42 -0.29 23.80
C PHE A 67 -16.69 0.19 25.04
N ILE A 68 -15.99 1.32 24.98
CA ILE A 68 -15.36 1.95 26.16
C ILE A 68 -16.41 2.26 27.23
N ALA A 69 -17.58 2.78 26.83
CA ALA A 69 -18.65 3.13 27.75
C ALA A 69 -19.35 1.91 28.37
N THR A 70 -19.29 0.73 27.75
CA THR A 70 -20.12 -0.44 28.12
C THR A 70 -19.32 -1.62 28.65
N ILE A 71 -18.40 -2.17 27.84
CA ILE A 71 -17.81 -3.51 28.06
C ILE A 71 -16.30 -3.42 28.29
N PHE A 72 -15.59 -2.60 27.51
CA PHE A 72 -14.12 -2.56 27.47
C PHE A 72 -13.58 -1.16 27.79
N LYS A 73 -13.60 -0.80 29.08
CA LYS A 73 -13.21 0.54 29.56
C LYS A 73 -11.76 0.93 29.23
N ASP A 74 -10.87 -0.05 29.14
CA ASP A 74 -9.44 0.16 28.85
C ASP A 74 -9.10 0.05 27.35
N LEU A 75 -10.12 0.02 26.47
CA LEU A 75 -9.89 -0.04 25.02
C LEU A 75 -9.25 1.26 24.52
N PHE A 76 -8.19 1.13 23.72
CA PHE A 76 -7.46 2.29 23.21
C PHE A 76 -8.37 3.16 22.30
N PRO A 77 -8.46 4.49 22.51
CA PRO A 77 -9.43 5.32 21.78
C PRO A 77 -9.29 5.31 20.25
N THR A 78 -8.09 5.07 19.73
CA THR A 78 -7.82 5.01 18.29
C THR A 78 -8.13 3.64 17.67
N PHE A 79 -8.50 2.63 18.45
CA PHE A 79 -8.74 1.26 17.97
C PHE A 79 -9.68 1.22 16.75
N GLY A 80 -10.78 1.98 16.81
CA GLY A 80 -11.76 2.04 15.73
C GLY A 80 -11.24 2.56 14.40
N LEU A 81 -10.15 3.34 14.41
CA LEU A 81 -9.54 3.83 13.17
C LEU A 81 -8.95 2.69 12.33
N PHE A 82 -8.65 1.53 12.93
CA PHE A 82 -8.20 0.36 12.18
C PHE A 82 -9.25 -0.19 11.22
N VAL A 83 -10.54 0.12 11.41
CA VAL A 83 -11.57 -0.16 10.39
C VAL A 83 -11.21 0.55 9.10
N THR A 84 -10.99 1.87 9.15
CA THR A 84 -10.60 2.67 7.97
C THR A 84 -9.23 2.26 7.45
N LEU A 85 -8.23 2.16 8.33
CA LEU A 85 -6.86 1.87 7.90
C LEU A 85 -6.75 0.49 7.26
N GLY A 86 -7.33 -0.54 7.88
CA GLY A 86 -7.30 -1.91 7.37
C GLY A 86 -8.10 -2.08 6.08
N TYR A 87 -9.32 -1.54 6.02
CA TYR A 87 -10.25 -1.81 4.93
C TYR A 87 -9.97 -0.94 3.69
N CYS A 88 -9.46 0.28 3.89
CA CYS A 88 -9.18 1.18 2.77
C CYS A 88 -7.71 1.22 2.33
N LEU A 89 -6.75 1.14 3.26
CA LEU A 89 -5.33 1.29 2.93
C LEU A 89 -4.59 -0.05 2.85
N GLY A 90 -5.17 -1.11 3.40
CA GLY A 90 -4.62 -2.46 3.42
C GLY A 90 -3.69 -2.73 4.60
N PRO A 91 -3.27 -3.99 4.78
CA PRO A 91 -2.62 -4.48 5.99
C PRO A 91 -1.25 -3.84 6.23
N GLY A 92 -0.45 -3.60 5.19
CA GLY A 92 0.86 -2.97 5.37
C GLY A 92 0.75 -1.53 5.89
N GLN A 93 -0.22 -0.77 5.39
CA GLN A 93 -0.45 0.60 5.81
C GLN A 93 -1.04 0.69 7.21
N ALA A 94 -2.03 -0.16 7.49
CA ALA A 94 -2.58 -0.30 8.84
C ALA A 94 -1.51 -0.74 9.85
N PHE A 95 -0.62 -1.66 9.48
CA PHE A 95 0.52 -2.05 10.28
C PHE A 95 1.46 -0.87 10.55
N SER A 96 1.94 -0.19 9.50
CA SER A 96 2.90 0.93 9.64
C SER A 96 2.34 2.06 10.51
N MET A 97 1.07 2.43 10.33
CA MET A 97 0.42 3.45 11.15
C MET A 97 0.16 2.96 12.59
N GLY A 98 -0.25 1.70 12.76
CA GLY A 98 -0.47 1.08 14.06
C GLY A 98 0.80 0.98 14.88
N SER A 99 1.91 0.55 14.30
CA SER A 99 3.22 0.48 14.98
C SER A 99 3.67 1.84 15.51
N GLY A 100 3.27 2.94 14.86
CA GLY A 100 3.46 4.30 15.38
C GLY A 100 2.76 4.56 16.71
N TRP A 101 1.59 3.95 16.91
CA TRP A 101 0.77 4.13 18.12
C TRP A 101 1.28 3.35 19.33
N GLU A 102 2.20 2.40 19.14
CA GLU A 102 2.84 1.68 20.24
C GLU A 102 3.64 2.63 21.14
N SER A 103 4.24 3.68 20.55
CA SER A 103 4.95 4.72 21.30
C SER A 103 4.04 5.53 22.24
N TYR A 104 2.73 5.54 21.98
CA TYR A 104 1.71 6.18 22.81
C TYR A 104 1.02 5.21 23.78
N GLY A 105 1.50 3.98 23.90
CA GLY A 105 1.01 2.97 24.85
C GLY A 105 0.00 1.97 24.28
N PHE A 106 -0.30 2.01 22.97
CA PHE A 106 -1.13 0.99 22.34
C PHE A 106 -0.28 -0.22 21.94
N GLU A 107 0.06 -1.06 22.91
CA GLU A 107 0.91 -2.24 22.68
C GLU A 107 0.30 -3.19 21.63
N GLY A 108 1.11 -3.59 20.63
CA GLY A 108 0.68 -4.50 19.56
C GLY A 108 -0.24 -3.87 18.52
N ALA A 109 -0.37 -2.54 18.49
CA ALA A 109 -1.19 -1.81 17.53
C ALA A 109 -0.83 -2.15 16.07
N GLY A 110 0.46 -2.41 15.77
CA GLY A 110 0.87 -2.88 14.44
C GLY A 110 0.19 -4.20 14.06
N THR A 111 0.24 -5.21 14.94
CA THR A 111 -0.39 -6.52 14.72
C THR A 111 -1.92 -6.43 14.62
N VAL A 112 -2.54 -5.55 15.41
CA VAL A 112 -3.97 -5.24 15.30
C VAL A 112 -4.28 -4.69 13.91
N GLY A 113 -3.47 -3.75 13.41
CA GLY A 113 -3.57 -3.23 12.05
C GLY A 113 -3.49 -4.31 10.97
N LEU A 114 -2.55 -5.26 11.08
CA LEU A 114 -2.47 -6.43 10.19
C LEU A 114 -3.76 -7.26 10.21
N THR A 115 -4.32 -7.47 11.40
CA THR A 115 -5.55 -8.26 11.59
C THR A 115 -6.74 -7.59 10.92
N PHE A 116 -6.93 -6.28 11.13
CA PHE A 116 -7.98 -5.53 10.46
C PHE A 116 -7.79 -5.48 8.94
N GLY A 117 -6.55 -5.38 8.45
CA GLY A 117 -6.26 -5.48 7.02
C GLY A 117 -6.62 -6.85 6.44
N ALA A 118 -6.33 -7.94 7.16
CA ALA A 118 -6.72 -9.30 6.76
C ALA A 118 -8.25 -9.46 6.73
N LEU A 119 -8.96 -8.96 7.75
CA LEU A 119 -10.43 -8.96 7.78
C LEU A 119 -11.03 -8.13 6.64
N GLY A 120 -10.45 -6.96 6.34
CA GLY A 120 -10.83 -6.13 5.21
C GLY A 120 -10.67 -6.87 3.88
N PHE A 121 -9.56 -7.59 3.69
CA PHE A 121 -9.36 -8.43 2.52
C PHE A 121 -10.40 -9.55 2.40
N LEU A 122 -10.69 -10.27 3.47
CA LEU A 122 -11.72 -11.31 3.46
C LEU A 122 -13.09 -10.72 3.13
N TRP A 123 -13.44 -9.58 3.72
CA TRP A 123 -14.69 -8.87 3.43
C TRP A 123 -14.78 -8.45 1.96
N ALA A 124 -13.69 -7.92 1.40
CA ALA A 124 -13.63 -7.53 -0.01
C ALA A 124 -13.79 -8.73 -0.94
N PHE A 125 -13.13 -9.86 -0.66
CA PHE A 125 -13.24 -11.06 -1.50
C PHE A 125 -14.65 -11.66 -1.44
N PHE A 126 -15.13 -12.02 -0.25
CA PHE A 126 -16.44 -12.68 -0.13
C PHE A 126 -17.59 -11.73 -0.45
N GLY A 127 -17.56 -10.52 0.09
CA GLY A 127 -18.56 -9.50 -0.19
C GLY A 127 -18.57 -9.10 -1.67
N GLY A 128 -17.39 -8.95 -2.28
CA GLY A 128 -17.26 -8.67 -3.71
C GLY A 128 -17.86 -9.75 -4.59
N ILE A 129 -17.59 -11.03 -4.31
CA ILE A 129 -18.17 -12.16 -5.05
C ILE A 129 -19.70 -12.16 -4.92
N VAL A 130 -20.23 -11.97 -3.72
CA VAL A 130 -21.69 -11.90 -3.50
C VAL A 130 -22.30 -10.73 -4.27
N LEU A 131 -21.68 -9.55 -4.22
CA LEU A 131 -22.16 -8.34 -4.87
C LEU A 131 -22.14 -8.48 -6.40
N VAL A 132 -21.06 -9.03 -6.97
CA VAL A 132 -20.95 -9.29 -8.41
C VAL A 132 -22.03 -10.28 -8.86
N ASN A 133 -22.23 -11.38 -8.12
CA ASN A 133 -23.27 -12.36 -8.42
C ASN A 133 -24.67 -11.74 -8.32
N HIS A 134 -24.91 -10.87 -7.33
CA HIS A 134 -26.16 -10.13 -7.20
C HIS A 134 -26.38 -9.17 -8.39
N ALA A 135 -25.35 -8.43 -8.78
CA ALA A 135 -25.38 -7.49 -9.90
C ALA A 135 -25.64 -8.21 -11.24
N LYS A 136 -25.02 -9.39 -11.45
CA LYS A 136 -25.31 -10.26 -12.61
C LYS A 136 -26.79 -10.66 -12.66
N ARG A 137 -27.35 -11.14 -11.53
CA ARG A 137 -28.76 -11.56 -11.45
C ARG A 137 -29.75 -10.41 -11.70
N LYS A 138 -29.39 -9.20 -11.29
CA LYS A 138 -30.22 -8.00 -11.48
C LYS A 138 -30.04 -7.31 -12.84
N GLY A 139 -29.11 -7.79 -13.68
CA GLY A 139 -28.81 -7.17 -14.97
C GLY A 139 -28.16 -5.78 -14.86
N TRP A 140 -27.47 -5.49 -13.76
CA TRP A 140 -26.81 -4.20 -13.52
C TRP A 140 -25.46 -4.06 -14.23
N ILE A 141 -24.94 -5.14 -14.82
CA ILE A 141 -23.67 -5.15 -15.54
C ILE A 141 -23.95 -5.02 -17.04
N ALA A 142 -23.25 -4.12 -17.72
CA ALA A 142 -23.38 -3.95 -19.16
C ALA A 142 -23.01 -5.24 -19.91
N LYS A 143 -23.67 -5.50 -21.05
CA LYS A 143 -23.48 -6.75 -21.81
C LYS A 143 -22.04 -6.93 -22.30
N GLU A 144 -21.39 -5.82 -22.65
CA GLU A 144 -20.00 -5.79 -23.09
C GLU A 144 -19.05 -6.20 -21.94
N GLN A 145 -19.30 -5.71 -20.72
CA GLN A 145 -18.51 -6.08 -19.54
C GLN A 145 -18.74 -7.55 -19.15
N LEU A 146 -19.96 -8.08 -19.32
CA LEU A 146 -20.25 -9.49 -19.10
C LEU A 146 -19.52 -10.39 -20.10
N ALA A 147 -19.46 -9.98 -21.38
CA ALA A 147 -18.76 -10.73 -22.43
C ALA A 147 -17.25 -10.82 -22.16
N ASP A 148 -16.62 -9.73 -21.71
CA ASP A 148 -15.20 -9.72 -21.32
C ASP A 148 -14.94 -10.62 -20.11
N MET A 149 -15.79 -10.54 -19.08
CA MET A 149 -15.67 -11.39 -17.87
C MET A 149 -15.88 -12.88 -18.17
N GLU A 150 -16.64 -13.21 -19.21
CA GLU A 150 -16.92 -14.59 -19.61
C GLU A 150 -16.01 -15.10 -20.73
N SER A 151 -15.06 -14.28 -21.18
CA SER A 151 -14.07 -14.67 -22.19
C SER A 151 -13.21 -15.86 -21.72
N ASP A 152 -12.84 -16.71 -22.67
CA ASP A 152 -12.08 -17.93 -22.37
C ASP A 152 -10.66 -17.61 -21.84
N ASP A 153 -10.09 -16.50 -22.26
CA ASP A 153 -8.80 -15.99 -21.78
C ASP A 153 -8.86 -15.61 -20.30
N VAL A 154 -9.93 -14.95 -19.85
CA VAL A 154 -10.15 -14.59 -18.43
C VAL A 154 -10.42 -15.83 -17.59
N LYS A 155 -11.19 -16.80 -18.09
CA LYS A 155 -11.49 -18.05 -17.38
C LYS A 155 -10.26 -18.96 -17.24
N ARG A 156 -9.41 -19.01 -18.27
CA ARG A 156 -8.18 -19.82 -18.26
C ARG A 156 -7.02 -19.11 -17.57
N GLY A 157 -7.10 -17.79 -17.37
CA GLY A 157 -6.01 -16.98 -16.84
C GLY A 157 -4.79 -16.92 -17.77
N ILE A 158 -4.98 -17.30 -19.04
CA ILE A 158 -3.92 -17.35 -20.05
C ILE A 158 -4.35 -16.42 -21.16
N ILE A 159 -3.52 -15.42 -21.46
CA ILE A 159 -3.75 -14.53 -22.60
C ILE A 159 -3.62 -15.38 -23.86
N GLY A 160 -4.70 -15.48 -24.62
CA GLY A 160 -4.74 -16.23 -25.86
C GLY A 160 -3.72 -15.67 -26.85
N ARG A 161 -3.11 -16.56 -27.64
CA ARG A 161 -2.11 -16.22 -28.66
C ARG A 161 -2.64 -15.25 -29.74
N SER A 162 -3.96 -15.03 -29.78
CA SER A 162 -4.71 -14.32 -30.82
C SER A 162 -4.77 -12.79 -30.66
N ASN A 163 -4.52 -12.24 -29.48
CA ASN A 163 -4.49 -10.79 -29.29
C ASN A 163 -3.04 -10.33 -29.35
N GLY A 164 -2.64 -9.78 -30.51
CA GLY A 164 -1.26 -9.36 -30.85
C GLY A 164 -0.61 -8.33 -29.91
N CYS A 165 -1.29 -7.92 -28.85
CA CYS A 165 -0.72 -7.15 -27.75
C CYS A 165 -0.54 -8.07 -26.54
N ARG A 166 0.54 -8.85 -26.54
CA ARG A 166 1.07 -9.39 -25.28
C ARG A 166 1.49 -8.18 -24.44
N PRO A 167 1.09 -8.05 -23.15
CA PRO A 167 1.75 -7.08 -22.28
C PRO A 167 3.24 -7.44 -22.27
N SER A 168 4.06 -6.47 -22.64
CA SER A 168 5.50 -6.61 -22.85
C SER A 168 6.22 -6.91 -21.53
N GLY A 169 6.11 -8.13 -20.99
CA GLY A 169 6.83 -8.55 -19.77
C GLY A 169 8.35 -8.70 -19.95
N ALA A 170 8.93 -8.03 -20.95
CA ALA A 170 10.35 -8.05 -21.27
C ALA A 170 10.76 -6.72 -21.94
N GLY A 171 10.38 -5.60 -21.34
CA GLY A 171 11.03 -4.32 -21.60
C GLY A 171 12.44 -4.35 -21.01
N LEU A 172 13.36 -5.13 -21.57
CA LEU A 172 14.76 -5.12 -21.12
C LEU A 172 15.31 -3.70 -21.27
N THR A 173 15.42 -2.99 -20.15
CA THR A 173 15.90 -1.61 -20.12
C THR A 173 17.42 -1.53 -20.09
N THR A 174 18.08 -2.68 -19.91
CA THR A 174 19.52 -2.85 -19.94
C THR A 174 19.91 -3.94 -20.92
N MET A 175 21.10 -3.84 -21.51
CA MET A 175 21.66 -4.95 -22.27
C MET A 175 22.00 -6.08 -21.29
N SER A 176 21.26 -7.19 -21.37
CA SER A 176 21.42 -8.37 -20.50
C SER A 176 22.85 -8.93 -20.48
N GLN A 177 23.65 -8.64 -21.51
CA GLN A 177 25.07 -9.02 -21.61
C GLN A 177 25.99 -8.24 -20.64
N ALA A 178 25.54 -7.12 -20.07
CA ALA A 178 26.31 -6.29 -19.13
C ALA A 178 25.69 -6.27 -17.73
N ILE A 179 24.39 -5.97 -17.62
CA ILE A 179 23.65 -5.96 -16.35
C ILE A 179 22.23 -6.47 -16.61
N ASP A 180 21.76 -7.39 -15.78
CA ASP A 180 20.38 -7.88 -15.80
C ASP A 180 19.37 -6.78 -15.41
N SER A 181 18.29 -6.64 -16.17
CA SER A 181 17.33 -5.53 -15.98
C SER A 181 16.58 -5.63 -14.65
N LEU A 182 16.30 -6.84 -14.15
CA LEU A 182 15.69 -7.03 -12.83
C LEU A 182 16.69 -6.60 -11.73
N ALA A 183 17.95 -7.04 -11.83
CA ALA A 183 18.99 -6.64 -10.89
C ALA A 183 19.20 -5.11 -10.86
N TYR A 184 19.18 -4.44 -12.02
CA TYR A 184 19.28 -2.99 -12.10
C TYR A 184 18.10 -2.28 -11.40
N ASN A 185 16.86 -2.66 -11.71
CA ASN A 185 15.68 -2.06 -11.10
C ASN A 185 15.64 -2.31 -9.59
N ILE A 186 16.01 -3.52 -9.14
CA ILE A 186 16.15 -3.85 -7.71
C ILE A 186 17.20 -2.93 -7.07
N ALA A 187 18.38 -2.78 -7.68
CA ALA A 187 19.44 -1.91 -7.15
C ALA A 187 18.98 -0.46 -7.02
N VAL A 188 18.25 0.08 -8.01
CA VAL A 188 17.67 1.42 -7.94
C VAL A 188 16.66 1.54 -6.80
N VAL A 189 15.75 0.57 -6.65
CA VAL A 189 14.78 0.55 -5.55
C VAL A 189 15.47 0.55 -4.19
N PHE A 190 16.49 -0.30 -4.00
CA PHE A 190 17.26 -0.36 -2.76
C PHE A 190 18.05 0.92 -2.50
N ALA A 191 18.65 1.53 -3.53
CA ALA A 191 19.36 2.79 -3.38
C ALA A 191 18.43 3.92 -2.93
N ILE A 192 17.25 4.03 -3.54
CA ILE A 192 16.23 5.02 -3.13
C ILE A 192 15.76 4.74 -1.70
N TYR A 193 15.52 3.47 -1.36
CA TYR A 193 15.10 3.07 -0.02
C TYR A 193 16.14 3.49 1.02
N LEU A 194 17.42 3.22 0.77
CA LEU A 194 18.52 3.60 1.65
C LEU A 194 18.58 5.12 1.84
N VAL A 195 18.47 5.89 0.77
CA VAL A 195 18.47 7.37 0.85
C VAL A 195 17.27 7.88 1.63
N ALA A 196 16.07 7.35 1.38
CA ALA A 196 14.86 7.74 2.11
C ALA A 196 14.97 7.41 3.61
N PHE A 197 15.45 6.22 3.94
CA PHE A 197 15.66 5.77 5.32
C PHE A 197 16.69 6.65 6.07
N LEU A 198 17.83 6.94 5.44
CA LEU A 198 18.85 7.81 6.02
C LEU A 198 18.34 9.24 6.18
N SER A 199 17.55 9.74 5.23
CA SER A 199 16.94 11.07 5.29
C SER A 199 15.95 11.18 6.45
N LEU A 200 15.11 10.16 6.66
CA LEU A 200 14.19 10.08 7.80
C LEU A 200 14.92 9.99 9.14
N LYS A 201 16.01 9.23 9.19
CA LYS A 201 16.86 9.15 10.39
C LYS A 201 17.52 10.49 10.71
N LEU A 202 18.04 11.19 9.70
CA LEU A 202 18.60 12.53 9.85
C LEU A 202 17.53 13.53 10.31
N LEU A 203 16.35 13.49 9.70
CA LEU A 203 15.23 14.34 10.08
C LEU A 203 14.81 14.08 11.53
N SER A 204 14.73 12.82 11.94
CA SER A 204 14.41 12.44 13.32
C SER A 204 15.44 12.99 14.31
N TRP A 205 16.73 12.91 13.96
CA TRP A 205 17.81 13.47 14.76
C TRP A 205 17.73 14.99 14.87
N LEU A 206 17.40 15.69 13.78
CA LEU A 206 17.18 17.14 13.80
C LEU A 206 15.96 17.54 14.64
N LEU A 207 14.86 16.80 14.51
CA LEU A 207 13.63 17.04 15.27
C LEU A 207 13.82 16.80 16.77
N ALA A 208 14.71 15.90 17.17
CA ALA A 208 15.01 15.66 18.57
C ALA A 208 15.54 16.93 19.29
N PHE A 209 16.19 17.86 18.58
CA PHE A 209 16.61 19.14 19.15
C PHE A 209 15.45 20.06 19.53
N ALA A 210 14.27 19.86 18.95
CA ALA A 210 13.06 20.61 19.28
C ALA A 210 12.36 20.09 20.56
N GLY A 211 12.95 19.10 21.25
CA GLY A 211 12.42 18.54 22.49
C GLY A 211 11.39 17.43 22.28
N PRO A 212 10.59 17.09 23.31
CA PRO A 212 9.67 15.94 23.29
C PRO A 212 8.67 15.96 22.13
N MET A 213 8.11 17.14 21.82
CA MET A 213 7.18 17.31 20.69
C MET A 213 7.83 16.98 19.34
N GLY A 214 9.13 17.25 19.19
CA GLY A 214 9.89 16.89 17.99
C GLY A 214 10.08 15.38 17.86
N VAL A 215 10.31 14.69 18.96
CA VAL A 215 10.41 13.21 18.99
C VAL A 215 9.08 12.57 18.59
N ASP A 216 7.96 13.07 19.11
CA ASP A 216 6.62 12.59 18.75
C ASP A 216 6.30 12.81 17.26
N LEU A 217 6.70 13.97 16.73
CA LEU A 217 6.56 14.25 15.30
C LEU A 217 7.43 13.32 14.44
N ALA A 218 8.66 13.02 14.90
CA ALA A 218 9.52 12.05 14.22
C ALA A 218 8.90 10.65 14.19
N ASN A 219 8.32 10.17 15.29
CA ASN A 219 7.61 8.89 15.36
C ASN A 219 6.41 8.86 14.40
N SER A 220 5.70 9.98 14.27
CA SER A 220 4.62 10.13 13.30
C SER A 220 5.13 10.00 11.86
N PHE A 221 6.31 10.55 11.53
CA PHE A 221 6.90 10.38 10.20
C PHE A 221 7.33 8.93 9.92
N TRP A 222 7.86 8.21 10.91
CA TRP A 222 8.18 6.79 10.76
C TRP A 222 6.95 5.95 10.40
N SER A 223 5.80 6.28 10.99
CA SER A 223 4.51 5.64 10.72
C SER A 223 4.06 5.78 9.26
N VAL A 224 4.51 6.83 8.56
CA VAL A 224 4.21 7.13 7.16
C VAL A 224 5.43 7.09 6.24
N THR A 225 6.45 6.30 6.60
CA THR A 225 7.72 6.17 5.85
C THR A 225 7.51 5.88 4.37
N PHE A 226 6.47 5.12 4.02
CA PHE A 226 6.15 4.77 2.63
C PHE A 226 5.84 6.00 1.76
N ILE A 227 5.28 7.08 2.34
CA ILE A 227 5.02 8.35 1.64
C ILE A 227 6.34 9.03 1.29
N PHE A 228 7.28 9.08 2.25
CA PHE A 228 8.62 9.61 2.00
C PHE A 228 9.32 8.79 0.93
N CYS A 229 9.25 7.45 0.99
CA CYS A 229 9.81 6.57 -0.02
C CYS A 229 9.24 6.85 -1.42
N ALA A 230 7.92 7.03 -1.53
CA ALA A 230 7.27 7.43 -2.78
C ALA A 230 7.74 8.82 -3.27
N LEU A 231 7.84 9.81 -2.38
CA LEU A 231 8.34 11.15 -2.71
C LEU A 231 9.79 11.13 -3.23
N PHE A 232 10.68 10.40 -2.55
CA PHE A 232 12.07 10.23 -3.00
C PHE A 232 12.14 9.51 -4.34
N ALA A 233 11.32 8.48 -4.55
CA ALA A 233 11.23 7.79 -5.83
C ALA A 233 10.78 8.73 -6.97
N LEU A 234 9.77 9.57 -6.72
CA LEU A 234 9.33 10.58 -7.69
C LEU A 234 10.40 11.63 -7.97
N LEU A 235 11.17 12.05 -6.96
CA LEU A 235 12.29 12.97 -7.11
C LEU A 235 13.40 12.34 -7.97
N VAL A 236 13.78 11.10 -7.70
CA VAL A 236 14.78 10.36 -8.48
C VAL A 236 14.30 10.12 -9.90
N LYS A 237 13.03 9.78 -10.09
CA LYS A 237 12.42 9.66 -11.43
C LYS A 237 12.48 10.97 -12.20
N LYS A 238 12.20 12.11 -11.54
CA LYS A 238 12.35 13.44 -12.15
C LYS A 238 13.81 13.70 -12.52
N LEU A 239 14.76 13.32 -11.66
CA LEU A 239 16.18 13.47 -11.92
C LEU A 239 16.62 12.64 -13.15
N PHE A 240 16.16 11.40 -13.26
CA PHE A 240 16.44 10.53 -14.41
C PHE A 240 15.91 11.13 -15.71
N ARG A 241 14.70 11.72 -15.69
CA ARG A 241 14.15 12.44 -16.84
C ARG A 241 14.98 13.66 -17.24
N VAL A 242 15.49 14.42 -16.27
CA VAL A 242 16.37 15.57 -16.54
C VAL A 242 17.67 15.12 -17.21
N PHE A 243 18.23 14.00 -16.76
CA PHE A 243 19.45 13.42 -17.34
C PHE A 243 19.21 12.52 -18.57
N ARG A 244 17.96 12.41 -19.08
CA ARG A 244 17.57 11.51 -20.19
C ARG A 244 17.92 10.03 -19.97
N ALA A 245 18.02 9.61 -18.71
CA ALA A 245 18.25 8.23 -18.29
C ALA A 245 16.92 7.51 -17.95
N ASP A 246 15.76 8.09 -18.27
CA ASP A 246 14.45 7.52 -17.96
C ASP A 246 14.17 6.21 -18.70
N HIS A 247 14.80 6.00 -19.86
CA HIS A 247 14.73 4.76 -20.64
C HIS A 247 15.38 3.55 -19.95
N THR A 248 16.17 3.75 -18.89
CA THR A 248 16.82 2.65 -18.15
C THR A 248 15.91 2.04 -17.08
N LEU A 249 14.82 2.72 -16.71
CA LEU A 249 13.85 2.23 -15.72
C LEU A 249 12.74 1.45 -16.42
N ASP A 250 12.43 0.26 -15.90
CA ASP A 250 11.38 -0.57 -16.46
C ASP A 250 10.00 -0.08 -15.98
N ASP A 251 9.09 0.12 -16.94
CA ASP A 251 7.70 0.53 -16.69
C ASP A 251 6.74 -0.66 -16.52
N GLY A 252 7.25 -1.90 -16.67
CA GLY A 252 6.55 -3.15 -16.37
C GLY A 252 5.65 -3.69 -17.48
#